data_AF-A0A3M2DEB4-F1
#
_entry.id   AF-A0A3M2DEB4-F1
#
_cell.length_a   1.000
_cell.length_b   1.000
_cell.length_c   1.000
_cell.angle_alpha   90.00
_cell.angle_beta   90.00
_cell.angle_gamma   90.00
#
_symmetry.space_group_name_H-M   'P 1'
#
loop_
_entity.id
_entity.type
_entity.pdbx_description
1 polymer ?
#
loop_
_entity_poly.entity_id
_entity_poly.type
_entity_poly.pdbx_seq_one_letter_code
_entity_poly.pdbx_strand_id
1 'polypeptide(L)' 'MDEVVFVVTPDDQRLHELNETAALIWECAAAGCTAEDAARAIVEQYEVDLDTALADVRACCEDLVNRKILVAEPA' A
#
# COMPACT_ATOMS: atom_id res chain seq x y z
N MET A 1 -14.89 2.63 -12.85
CA MET A 1 -14.96 1.25 -12.37
C MET A 1 -13.97 1.21 -11.24
N ASP A 2 -14.42 1.16 -9.99
CA ASP A 2 -13.52 1.18 -8.84
C ASP A 2 -12.76 -0.14 -8.81
N GLU A 3 -11.44 -0.06 -8.99
CA GLU A 3 -10.55 -1.22 -9.02
C GLU A 3 -10.23 -1.60 -7.57
N VAL A 4 -10.94 -2.61 -7.08
CA VAL A 4 -10.80 -3.07 -5.69
C VAL A 4 -9.91 -4.29 -5.65
N VAL A 5 -8.79 -4.18 -4.94
CA VAL A 5 -7.84 -5.28 -4.77
C VAL A 5 -8.21 -6.09 -3.52
N PHE A 6 -8.38 -7.40 -3.71
CA PHE A 6 -8.65 -8.33 -2.63
C PHE A 6 -7.42 -9.19 -2.36
N VAL A 7 -6.90 -9.12 -1.13
CA VAL A 7 -5.80 -9.99 -0.69
C VAL A 7 -6.33 -11.10 0.20
N VAL A 8 -5.93 -12.33 -0.12
CA VAL A 8 -6.27 -13.53 0.65
C VAL A 8 -4.99 -14.07 1.28
N THR A 9 -4.86 -13.95 2.60
CA THR A 9 -3.77 -14.57 3.35
C THR A 9 -4.15 -16.00 3.75
N PRO A 10 -3.30 -17.01 3.48
CA PRO A 10 -3.61 -18.41 3.77
C PRO A 10 -3.68 -18.71 5.28
N ASP A 11 -3.03 -17.89 6.11
CA ASP A 11 -3.01 -18.06 7.57
C ASP A 11 -4.33 -17.70 8.26
N ASP A 12 -5.09 -16.75 7.72
CA ASP A 12 -6.25 -16.18 8.43
C ASP A 12 -7.60 -16.47 7.74
N GLN A 13 -7.60 -17.06 6.52
CA GLN A 13 -8.79 -17.30 5.69
C GLN A 13 -9.71 -16.07 5.55
N ARG A 14 -9.14 -14.86 5.73
CA ARG A 14 -9.87 -13.59 5.66
C ARG A 14 -9.51 -12.87 4.37
N LEU A 15 -10.56 -12.42 3.68
CA LEU A 15 -10.46 -11.47 2.57
C LEU A 15 -10.20 -10.09 3.15
N HIS A 16 -9.05 -9.52 2.81
CA HIS A 16 -8.74 -8.13 3.10
C HIS A 16 -9.00 -7.31 1.83
N GLU A 17 -9.99 -6.45 1.91
CA GLU A 17 -10.29 -5.45 0.88
C GLU A 17 -9.31 -4.28 1.05
N LEU A 18 -8.49 -4.04 0.03
CA LEU A 18 -7.62 -2.89 -0.03
C LEU A 18 -8.40 -1.71 -0.60
N ASN A 19 -8.29 -0.56 0.06
CA ASN A 19 -8.76 0.69 -0.53
C ASN A 19 -7.85 1.09 -1.71
N GLU A 20 -8.27 2.08 -2.48
CA GLU A 20 -7.54 2.55 -3.67
C GLU A 20 -6.07 2.89 -3.36
N THR A 21 -5.81 3.56 -2.24
CA THR A 21 -4.45 3.88 -1.77
C THR A 21 -3.63 2.63 -1.48
N ALA A 22 -4.19 1.65 -0.78
CA ALA A 22 -3.48 0.42 -0.45
C ALA A 22 -3.30 -0.49 -1.67
N ALA A 23 -4.22 -0.44 -2.64
CA ALA A 23 -4.05 -1.09 -3.95
C ALA A 23 -2.86 -0.48 -4.71
N LEU A 24 -2.75 0.85 -4.75
CA LEU A 24 -1.60 1.55 -5.34
C LEU A 24 -0.28 1.18 -4.68
N ILE A 25 -0.25 1.15 -3.34
CA ILE A 25 0.93 0.75 -2.58
C ILE A 25 1.30 -0.70 -2.88
N TRP A 26 0.30 -1.58 -2.98
CA TRP A 26 0.49 -2.98 -3.34
C TRP A 26 1.07 -3.15 -4.74
N GLU A 27 0.55 -2.45 -5.74
CA GLU A 27 1.06 -2.45 -7.11
C GLU A 27 2.50 -1.92 -7.18
N CYS A 28 2.78 -0.83 -6.47
CA CYS A 28 4.14 -0.29 -6.33
C CYS A 28 5.08 -1.32 -5.70
N ALA A 29 4.66 -2.00 -4.63
CA ALA A 29 5.45 -3.04 -3.99
C ALA A 29 5.67 -4.24 -4.92
N ALA A 30 4.65 -4.66 -5.68
CA ALA A 30 4.75 -5.74 -6.66
C ALA A 30 5.72 -5.41 -7.82
N ALA A 31 5.85 -4.13 -8.17
CA ALA A 31 6.83 -3.63 -9.14
C ALA A 31 8.25 -3.47 -8.55
N GLY A 32 8.44 -3.68 -7.25
CA GLY A 32 9.72 -3.46 -6.56
C GLY A 32 10.04 -1.99 -6.33
N CYS A 33 9.04 -1.11 -6.32
CA CYS A 33 9.20 0.31 -6.07
C CYS A 33 9.34 0.61 -4.57
N THR A 34 9.89 1.78 -4.26
CA THR A 34 10.07 2.24 -2.88
C THR A 34 8.83 2.96 -2.35
N ALA A 35 8.75 3.10 -1.02
CA ALA A 35 7.68 3.89 -0.38
C ALA A 35 7.63 5.35 -0.88
N GLU A 36 8.76 5.90 -1.32
CA GLU A 36 8.84 7.25 -1.89
C GLU A 36 8.20 7.33 -3.28
N ASP A 37 8.30 6.26 -4.08
CA ASP A 37 7.65 6.19 -5.39
C ASP A 37 6.14 6.10 -5.23
N ALA A 38 5.66 5.28 -4.29
CA ALA A 38 4.25 5.20 -3.93
C ALA A 38 3.71 6.55 -3.39
N ALA A 39 4.51 7.25 -2.56
CA ALA A 39 4.13 8.56 -2.05
C ALA A 39 3.99 9.60 -3.17
N ARG A 40 4.87 9.60 -4.18
CA ARG A 40 4.74 10.50 -5.34
C ARG A 40 3.47 10.23 -6.15
N ALA A 41 3.10 8.96 -6.33
CA ALA A 41 1.86 8.61 -7.01
C ALA A 41 0.62 9.14 -6.25
N ILE A 42 0.63 9.03 -4.92
CA ILE A 42 -0.44 9.55 -4.06
C ILE A 42 -0.51 11.09 -4.10
N VAL A 43 0.64 11.77 -4.11
CA VAL A 43 0.71 13.23 -4.28
C VAL A 43 0.06 13.67 -5.59
N GLU A 44 0.36 12.99 -6.70
CA GLU A 44 -0.22 13.31 -8.01
C GLU A 44 -1.73 13.02 -8.07
N GLN A 45 -2.20 11.97 -7.39
CA GLN A 45 -3.60 11.54 -7.45
C GLN A 45 -4.53 12.28 -6.47
N TYR A 46 -4.03 12.64 -5.29
CA TYR A 46 -4.84 13.22 -4.22
C TYR A 46 -4.48 14.68 -3.91
N GLU A 47 -3.52 15.28 -4.64
CA GLU A 47 -3.04 16.67 -4.47
C GLU A 47 -2.67 17.00 -3.02
N VAL A 48 -2.03 16.05 -2.32
CA VAL A 48 -1.56 16.20 -0.94
C VAL A 48 -0.07 16.52 -0.88
N ASP A 49 0.42 17.01 0.26
CA ASP A 49 1.85 17.20 0.47
C ASP A 49 2.62 15.88 0.53
N LEU A 50 3.85 15.87 0.02
CA LEU A 50 4.70 14.68 -0.01
C LEU A 50 4.95 14.10 1.39
N ASP A 51 5.15 14.94 2.40
CA ASP A 51 5.34 14.48 3.78
C ASP A 51 4.09 13.75 4.32
N THR A 52 2.90 14.26 3.99
CA THR A 52 1.62 13.65 4.36
C THR A 52 1.42 12.32 3.62
N ALA A 53 1.65 12.30 2.30
CA ALA A 53 1.54 11.08 1.49
C ALA A 53 2.52 10.00 1.99
N LEU A 54 3.75 10.37 2.31
CA LEU A 54 4.78 9.44 2.75
C LEU A 54 4.49 8.89 4.16
N ALA A 55 3.94 9.71 5.06
CA ALA A 55 3.44 9.24 6.35
C ALA A 55 2.29 8.23 6.18
N ASP A 56 1.35 8.51 5.28
CA ASP A 56 0.20 7.64 5.01
C ASP A 56 0.62 6.31 4.36
N VAL A 57 1.54 6.35 3.38
CA VAL A 57 2.16 5.16 2.79
C VAL A 57 2.84 4.30 3.84
N ARG A 58 3.64 4.92 4.72
CA ARG A 58 4.32 4.18 5.79
C ARG A 58 3.35 3.52 6.75
N ALA A 59 2.33 4.26 7.20
CA ALA A 59 1.30 3.71 8.07
C ALA A 59 0.55 2.55 7.40
N CYS A 60 0.20 2.69 6.12
CA CYS A 60 -0.46 1.64 5.35
C CYS A 60 0.44 0.41 5.16
N CYS A 61 1.71 0.60 4.81
CA CYS A 61 2.70 -0.49 4.75
C CYS A 61 2.85 -1.21 6.09
N GLU A 62 2.95 -0.48 7.20
CA GLU A 62 3.01 -1.07 8.54
C GLU A 62 1.76 -1.89 8.86
N ASP A 63 0.57 -1.39 8.53
CA ASP A 63 -0.69 -2.12 8.69
C ASP A 63 -0.73 -3.40 7.87
N LEU A 64 -0.27 -3.36 6.62
CA LEU A 64 -0.20 -4.53 5.74
C LEU A 64 0.82 -5.55 6.24
N VAL A 65 1.97 -5.10 6.76
CA VAL A 65 2.98 -5.96 7.38
C VAL A 65 2.47 -6.59 8.68
N ASN A 66 1.81 -5.81 9.53
CA ASN A 66 1.19 -6.30 10.77
C ASN A 66 0.13 -7.36 10.50
N ARG A 67 -0.61 -7.22 9.39
CA ARG A 67 -1.59 -8.20 8.92
C ARG A 67 -0.98 -9.38 8.16
N LYS A 68 0.35 -9.44 8.04
CA LYS A 68 1.11 -10.45 7.28
C LYS A 68 0.70 -10.53 5.80
N ILE A 69 0.19 -9.42 5.26
CA ILE A 69 -0.22 -9.29 3.86
C ILE A 69 1.01 -8.92 3.00
N LEU A 70 1.88 -8.08 3.53
CA LEU A 70 3.08 -7.57 2.85
C LEU A 70 4.31 -7.87 3.71
N VAL A 71 5.45 -8.11 3.08
CA VAL A 71 6.73 -8.25 3.78
C VAL A 71 7.60 -7.07 3.37
N ALA A 72 7.92 -6.20 4.34
CA ALA A 72 8.87 -5.13 4.11
C ALA A 72 10.29 -5.73 4.19
N GLU A 73 11.01 -5.74 3.07
CA GLU A 73 12.45 -5.96 3.09
C GLU A 73 13.15 -4.63 3.43
N PRO A 74 14.06 -4.62 4.42
CA PRO A 74 14.95 -3.48 4.58
C PRO A 74 15.86 -3.40 3.34
N ALA A 75 15.88 -2.22 2.71
CA ALA A 75 16.76 -1.90 1.58
C ALA A 75 18.25 -2.00 1.94
#